data_AF-A0A087T4T2-F1
#
_entry.id   AF-A0A087T4T2-F1
#
_cell.length_a   1.000
_cell.length_b   1.000
_cell.length_c   1.000
_cell.angle_alpha   90.00
_cell.angle_beta   90.00
_cell.angle_gamma   90.00
#
_symmetry.space_group_name_H-M   'P 1'
#
loop_
_entity.id
_entity.type
_entity.pdbx_description
1 polymer ?
#
loop_
_entity_poly.entity_id
_entity_poly.type
_entity_poly.pdbx_seq_one_letter_code
_entity_poly.pdbx_strand_id
1 'polypeptide(L)'
;MANQFLPVDCSHLSNCLPTLISSAAAFGSSKAQNQATAALTCLFRIHELKKRGPIPNSLVLSNILHICNPDRGKKGFFVGTVSKIKLWKYLKQEMADGIDQAIKDTQVLSKDYLSWDWDLVDCILKNPSDSLKKLEEANHRIFLKKLLYFFKPSSKEFSEMEFDKENGRQICITGCHFLEFFLELDENKSQEYLDDFLNDLNNCLIQLTKDADRLNSVLSPIKVSNTFSQMYFLFIGKLSSTHKGCKFLNRCNTFQNLLHLVTT
;
A
#
# COMPACT_ATOMS: atom_id res chain seq x y z
N MET A 1 14.49 -28.30 -3.92
CA MET A 1 14.15 -29.73 -3.77
C MET A 1 15.41 -30.54 -3.55
N ALA A 2 16.34 -30.63 -4.51
CA ALA A 2 17.66 -31.24 -4.27
C ALA A 2 18.35 -30.68 -3.01
N ASN A 3 18.48 -29.35 -2.90
CA ASN A 3 19.12 -28.70 -1.74
C ASN A 3 18.33 -28.72 -0.42
N GLN A 4 17.10 -29.25 -0.40
CA GLN A 4 16.26 -29.30 0.81
C GLN A 4 16.02 -30.72 1.30
N PHE A 5 16.06 -31.71 0.41
CA PHE A 5 15.69 -33.09 0.72
C PHE A 5 16.81 -34.09 0.46
N LEU A 6 17.89 -33.71 -0.24
CA LEU A 6 19.03 -34.60 -0.43
C LEU A 6 20.10 -34.38 0.65
N PRO A 7 20.77 -35.45 1.09
CA PRO A 7 21.98 -35.35 1.90
C PRO A 7 23.03 -34.45 1.22
N VAL A 8 23.82 -33.77 2.04
CA VAL A 8 24.82 -32.78 1.58
C VAL A 8 25.79 -33.39 0.56
N ASP A 9 26.14 -34.68 0.72
CA ASP A 9 27.03 -35.43 -0.17
C ASP A 9 26.51 -35.55 -1.61
N CYS A 10 25.19 -35.63 -1.80
CA CYS A 10 24.55 -35.68 -3.12
C CYS A 10 24.26 -34.29 -3.71
N SER A 11 24.36 -33.24 -2.90
CA SER A 11 24.02 -31.86 -3.29
C SER A 11 25.13 -31.18 -4.11
N HIS A 12 26.40 -31.56 -3.90
CA HIS A 12 27.54 -30.96 -4.60
C HIS A 12 27.53 -31.24 -6.11
N LEU A 13 27.03 -32.41 -6.51
CA LEU A 13 26.97 -32.83 -7.92
C LEU A 13 25.76 -32.28 -8.67
N SER A 14 24.70 -31.87 -7.96
CA SER A 14 23.45 -31.39 -8.57
C SER A 14 23.36 -29.87 -8.71
N ASN A 15 24.15 -29.11 -7.95
CA ASN A 15 24.21 -27.65 -8.03
C ASN A 15 25.13 -27.13 -9.14
N CYS A 16 26.15 -27.90 -9.50
CA CYS A 16 26.96 -27.62 -10.66
C CYS A 16 26.28 -28.27 -11.87
N LEU A 17 25.86 -27.45 -12.84
CA LEU A 17 25.39 -27.92 -14.15
C LEU A 17 26.55 -27.78 -15.15
N PRO A 18 27.63 -28.60 -15.06
CA PRO A 18 28.88 -28.36 -15.79
C PRO A 18 28.70 -28.43 -17.29
N THR A 19 27.83 -29.32 -17.79
CA THR A 19 27.52 -29.48 -19.22
C THR A 19 26.78 -28.29 -19.81
N LEU A 20 25.91 -27.65 -19.01
CA LEU A 20 25.17 -26.45 -19.40
C LEU A 20 26.06 -25.20 -19.35
N ILE A 21 26.95 -25.13 -18.35
CA ILE A 21 27.93 -24.05 -18.22
C ILE A 21 28.95 -24.14 -19.35
N SER A 22 29.43 -25.35 -19.70
CA SER A 22 30.36 -25.54 -20.80
C SER A 22 29.75 -25.22 -22.17
N SER A 23 28.47 -25.53 -22.39
CA SER A 23 27.78 -25.18 -23.65
C SER A 23 27.44 -23.69 -23.76
N ALA A 24 27.25 -23.00 -22.63
CA ALA A 24 27.12 -21.55 -22.58
C ALA A 24 28.48 -20.82 -22.75
N ALA A 25 29.56 -21.40 -22.20
CA ALA A 25 30.92 -20.86 -22.26
C ALA A 25 31.69 -21.22 -23.55
N ALA A 26 31.15 -22.13 -24.37
CA ALA A 26 31.75 -22.49 -25.65
C ALA A 26 31.80 -21.28 -26.58
N PHE A 27 32.99 -20.97 -27.11
CA PHE A 27 33.20 -19.86 -28.03
C PHE A 27 32.68 -20.22 -29.42
N GLY A 28 31.54 -19.63 -29.81
CA GLY A 28 31.01 -19.69 -31.17
C GLY A 28 29.54 -19.32 -31.19
N SER A 29 29.12 -18.41 -32.08
CA SER A 29 27.76 -17.88 -32.22
C SER A 29 26.75 -18.93 -32.73
N SER A 30 26.64 -20.03 -32.00
CA SER A 30 25.72 -21.13 -32.27
C SER A 30 24.40 -20.86 -31.57
N LYS A 31 23.29 -21.23 -32.23
CA LYS A 31 21.95 -21.20 -31.63
C LYS A 31 21.92 -21.95 -30.29
N ALA A 32 22.73 -23.00 -30.14
CA ALA A 32 22.86 -23.76 -28.89
C ALA A 32 23.49 -22.95 -27.74
N GLN A 33 24.46 -22.07 -28.02
CA GLN A 33 25.08 -21.20 -27.00
C GLN A 33 24.04 -20.21 -26.45
N ASN A 34 23.32 -19.52 -27.33
CA ASN A 34 22.28 -18.56 -26.95
C ASN A 34 21.13 -19.22 -26.15
N GLN A 35 20.78 -20.45 -26.50
CA GLN A 35 19.79 -21.24 -25.75
C GLN A 35 20.32 -21.65 -24.36
N ALA A 36 21.58 -22.06 -24.26
CA ALA A 36 22.21 -22.40 -22.98
C ALA A 36 22.32 -21.19 -22.04
N THR A 37 22.71 -20.02 -22.55
CA THR A 37 22.75 -18.77 -21.76
C THR A 37 21.35 -18.31 -21.33
N ALA A 38 20.34 -18.47 -22.18
CA ALA A 38 18.95 -18.17 -21.82
C ALA A 38 18.45 -19.12 -20.72
N ALA A 39 18.75 -20.41 -20.83
CA ALA A 39 18.43 -21.40 -19.81
C ALA A 39 19.09 -21.08 -18.47
N LEU A 40 20.38 -20.72 -18.46
CA LEU A 40 21.07 -20.27 -17.25
C LEU A 40 20.39 -19.05 -16.63
N THR A 41 20.06 -18.03 -17.42
CA THR A 41 19.37 -16.81 -16.93
C THR A 41 18.01 -17.15 -16.31
N CYS A 42 17.24 -18.04 -16.94
CA CYS A 42 15.97 -18.52 -16.40
C CYS A 42 16.16 -19.31 -15.09
N LEU A 43 17.17 -20.18 -15.01
CA LEU A 43 17.50 -20.93 -13.79
C LEU A 43 17.94 -20.00 -12.65
N PHE A 44 18.78 -19.00 -12.93
CA PHE A 44 19.14 -17.97 -11.96
C PHE A 44 17.90 -17.20 -11.49
N ARG A 45 17.01 -16.81 -12.40
CA ARG A 45 15.75 -16.13 -12.06
C ARG A 45 14.85 -17.00 -11.17
N ILE A 46 14.70 -18.29 -11.49
CA ILE A 46 13.91 -19.23 -10.68
C ILE A 46 14.55 -19.42 -9.29
N HIS A 47 15.87 -19.53 -9.23
CA HIS A 47 16.60 -19.63 -7.97
C HIS A 47 16.40 -18.37 -7.11
N GLU A 48 16.49 -17.17 -7.69
CA GLU A 48 16.17 -15.93 -6.98
C GLU A 48 14.73 -15.89 -6.49
N LEU A 49 13.77 -16.27 -7.34
CA LEU A 49 12.34 -16.31 -6.95
C LEU A 49 12.12 -17.27 -5.78
N LYS A 50 12.76 -18.46 -5.80
CA LYS A 50 12.69 -19.42 -4.69
C LYS A 50 13.37 -18.90 -3.42
N LYS A 51 14.47 -18.16 -3.54
CA LYS A 51 15.14 -17.52 -2.39
C LYS A 51 14.30 -16.40 -1.75
N ARG A 52 13.51 -15.67 -2.55
CA ARG A 52 12.60 -14.62 -2.07
C ARG A 52 11.43 -15.19 -1.26
N GLY A 53 10.99 -16.41 -1.57
CA GLY A 53 9.86 -17.06 -0.90
C GLY A 53 8.51 -16.55 -1.39
N PRO A 54 7.40 -17.11 -0.87
CA PRO A 54 6.05 -16.70 -1.27
C PRO A 54 5.76 -15.26 -0.85
N ILE A 55 5.13 -14.50 -1.74
CA ILE A 55 4.69 -13.12 -1.50
C ILE A 55 3.18 -13.16 -1.19
N PRO A 56 2.70 -12.45 -0.17
CA PRO A 56 1.27 -12.38 0.12
C PRO A 56 0.53 -11.65 -1.01
N ASN A 57 -0.51 -12.29 -1.55
CA ASN A 57 -1.38 -11.68 -2.56
C ASN A 57 -2.44 -10.76 -1.94
N SER A 58 -2.91 -11.08 -0.72
CA SER A 58 -3.86 -10.25 0.01
C SER A 58 -3.15 -9.10 0.74
N LEU A 59 -3.68 -7.88 0.61
CA LEU A 59 -3.20 -6.70 1.33
C LEU A 59 -3.33 -6.87 2.85
N VAL A 60 -4.41 -7.50 3.32
CA VAL A 60 -4.64 -7.75 4.75
C VAL A 60 -3.57 -8.68 5.31
N LEU A 61 -3.32 -9.82 4.65
CA LEU A 61 -2.28 -10.75 5.07
C LEU A 61 -0.90 -10.10 5.02
N SER A 62 -0.63 -9.29 4.00
CA SER A 62 0.62 -8.56 3.91
C SER A 62 0.80 -7.56 5.04
N ASN A 63 -0.26 -6.87 5.46
CA ASN A 63 -0.22 -5.96 6.61
C ASN A 63 0.05 -6.72 7.92
N ILE A 64 -0.62 -7.86 8.13
CA ILE A 64 -0.39 -8.72 9.30
C ILE A 64 1.06 -9.22 9.35
N LEU A 65 1.59 -9.71 8.22
CA LEU A 65 2.97 -10.17 8.15
C LEU A 65 3.98 -9.04 8.41
N HIS A 66 3.69 -7.82 7.94
CA HIS A 66 4.51 -6.65 8.23
C HIS A 66 4.52 -6.30 9.71
N ILE A 67 3.36 -6.31 10.38
CA ILE A 67 3.25 -6.05 11.82
C ILE A 67 4.03 -7.09 12.62
N CYS A 68 3.90 -8.38 12.27
CA CYS A 68 4.59 -9.46 12.98
C CYS A 68 6.10 -9.51 12.69
N ASN A 69 6.55 -9.07 11.52
CA ASN A 69 7.95 -9.11 11.09
C ASN A 69 8.33 -7.87 10.26
N PRO A 70 8.60 -6.73 10.91
CA PRO A 70 8.94 -5.48 10.21
C PRO A 70 10.20 -5.59 9.32
N ASP A 71 11.16 -6.44 9.68
CA ASP A 71 12.39 -6.63 8.89
C ASP A 71 12.21 -7.49 7.63
N ARG A 72 11.17 -8.33 7.55
CA ARG A 72 10.83 -9.05 6.30
C ARG A 72 10.03 -8.17 5.33
N GLY A 73 9.28 -7.19 5.84
CA GLY A 73 8.39 -6.33 5.07
C GLY A 73 9.07 -5.33 4.13
N LYS A 74 10.31 -4.94 4.41
CA LYS A 74 11.08 -3.97 3.59
C LYS A 74 11.29 -4.41 2.14
N LYS A 75 11.18 -5.70 1.84
CA LYS A 75 11.42 -6.27 0.49
C LYS A 75 10.15 -6.50 -0.34
N GLY A 76 8.96 -6.48 0.26
CA GLY A 76 7.72 -6.95 -0.39
C GLY A 76 6.59 -5.93 -0.56
N PHE A 77 6.60 -4.84 0.21
CA PHE A 77 5.47 -3.89 0.21
C PHE A 77 5.69 -2.62 -0.64
N PHE A 78 6.86 -2.50 -1.28
CA PHE A 78 7.18 -1.35 -2.10
C PHE A 78 6.86 -1.63 -3.56
N VAL A 79 5.66 -1.23 -3.96
CA VAL A 79 5.52 -0.51 -5.23
C VAL A 79 6.60 0.58 -5.24
N GLY A 80 7.46 0.53 -6.25
CA GLY A 80 8.15 1.73 -6.72
C GLY A 80 9.58 1.95 -6.26
N THR A 81 10.54 1.11 -6.66
CA THR A 81 11.89 1.64 -6.97
C THR A 81 11.76 2.83 -7.95
N VAL A 82 10.82 2.73 -8.89
CA VAL A 82 10.41 3.79 -9.83
C VAL A 82 9.85 5.02 -9.11
N SER A 83 8.94 4.83 -8.16
CA SER A 83 8.30 5.94 -7.44
C SER A 83 9.29 6.67 -6.54
N LYS A 84 10.24 5.94 -5.91
CA LYS A 84 11.39 6.57 -5.25
C LYS A 84 12.21 7.41 -6.23
N ILE A 85 12.56 6.90 -7.41
CA ILE A 85 13.34 7.65 -8.43
C ILE A 85 12.62 8.93 -8.86
N LYS A 86 11.29 8.88 -9.05
CA LYS A 86 10.47 10.09 -9.31
C LYS A 86 10.64 11.11 -8.18
N LEU A 87 10.53 10.70 -6.92
CA LEU A 87 10.70 11.59 -5.78
C LEU A 87 12.13 12.14 -5.63
N TRP A 88 13.15 11.30 -5.87
CA TRP A 88 14.55 11.71 -5.86
C TRP A 88 14.84 12.80 -6.88
N LYS A 89 14.10 12.86 -8.00
CA LYS A 89 14.20 13.98 -8.96
C LYS A 89 13.85 15.32 -8.31
N TYR A 90 12.82 15.35 -7.46
CA TYR A 90 12.38 16.55 -6.75
C TYR A 90 13.23 16.85 -5.51
N LEU A 91 13.61 15.82 -4.75
CA LEU A 91 14.41 15.98 -3.53
C LEU A 91 15.88 16.35 -3.80
N LYS A 92 16.43 15.94 -4.96
CA LYS A 92 17.80 16.32 -5.37
C LYS A 92 17.89 17.78 -5.83
N GLN A 93 16.75 18.42 -6.06
CA GLN A 93 16.63 19.83 -6.33
C GLN A 93 16.46 20.52 -4.97
N GLU A 94 17.56 20.99 -4.38
CA GLU A 94 17.68 21.51 -2.99
C GLU A 94 16.88 22.81 -2.70
N MET A 95 15.58 22.85 -2.98
CA MET A 95 14.71 24.01 -2.72
C MET A 95 13.42 23.53 -2.05
N ALA A 96 12.93 24.30 -1.07
CA ALA A 96 11.62 24.10 -0.44
C ALA A 96 10.49 23.93 -1.49
N ASP A 97 10.61 24.63 -2.61
CA ASP A 97 9.72 24.57 -3.78
C ASP A 97 9.59 23.18 -4.43
N GLY A 98 10.54 22.27 -4.20
CA GLY A 98 10.55 20.95 -4.84
C GLY A 98 9.32 20.10 -4.46
N ILE A 99 8.82 20.28 -3.23
CA ILE A 99 7.67 19.53 -2.72
C ILE A 99 6.37 20.16 -3.16
N ASP A 100 6.30 21.49 -3.24
CA ASP A 100 5.12 22.18 -3.77
C ASP A 100 4.96 21.90 -5.26
N GLN A 101 6.07 21.81 -5.99
CA GLN A 101 6.06 21.34 -7.37
C GLN A 101 5.64 19.87 -7.45
N ALA A 102 6.14 19.00 -6.58
CA ALA A 102 5.70 17.60 -6.54
C ALA A 102 4.20 17.49 -6.25
N ILE A 103 3.66 18.26 -5.30
CA ILE A 103 2.23 18.31 -4.98
C ILE A 103 1.42 18.82 -6.18
N LYS A 104 1.88 19.86 -6.90
CA LYS A 104 1.23 20.31 -8.14
C LYS A 104 1.24 19.22 -9.21
N ASP A 105 2.36 18.53 -9.36
CA ASP A 105 2.55 17.46 -10.34
C ASP A 105 1.68 16.23 -10.03
N THR A 106 1.22 16.03 -8.78
CA THR A 106 0.24 14.99 -8.45
C THR A 106 -1.13 15.21 -9.10
N GLN A 107 -1.43 16.43 -9.54
CA GLN A 107 -2.72 16.88 -10.08
C GLN A 107 -3.90 16.86 -9.10
N VAL A 108 -3.67 16.53 -7.82
CA VAL A 108 -4.71 16.50 -6.77
C VAL A 108 -5.37 17.86 -6.60
N LEU A 109 -4.58 18.94 -6.64
CA LEU A 109 -5.08 20.30 -6.45
C LEU A 109 -6.05 20.75 -7.55
N SER A 110 -5.85 20.31 -8.80
CA SER A 110 -6.51 20.88 -9.97
C SER A 110 -7.55 19.98 -10.64
N LYS A 111 -7.48 18.66 -10.48
CA LYS A 111 -8.30 17.72 -11.25
C LYS A 111 -8.99 16.66 -10.38
N ASP A 112 -9.84 15.85 -11.01
CA ASP A 112 -10.55 14.71 -10.40
C ASP A 112 -9.63 13.50 -10.16
N TYR A 113 -10.03 12.63 -9.24
CA TYR A 113 -9.25 11.48 -8.74
C TYR A 113 -8.79 10.47 -9.79
N LEU A 114 -9.42 10.47 -10.97
CA LEU A 114 -9.05 9.63 -12.10
C LEU A 114 -7.72 10.03 -12.75
N SER A 115 -7.32 11.29 -12.59
CA SER A 115 -6.11 11.86 -13.20
C SER A 115 -4.93 12.00 -12.25
N TRP A 116 -5.11 11.63 -10.99
CA TRP A 116 -4.08 11.78 -9.96
C TRP A 116 -2.94 10.79 -10.17
N ASP A 117 -1.70 11.25 -10.02
CA ASP A 117 -0.53 10.36 -9.99
C ASP A 117 -0.41 9.74 -8.58
N TRP A 118 -1.07 8.60 -8.39
CA TRP A 118 -1.05 7.85 -7.13
C TRP A 118 0.35 7.35 -6.75
N ASP A 119 1.30 7.20 -7.69
CA ASP A 119 2.70 6.87 -7.35
C ASP A 119 3.37 8.03 -6.63
N LEU A 120 3.13 9.24 -7.14
CA LEU A 120 3.71 10.45 -6.57
C LEU A 120 3.05 10.79 -5.23
N VAL A 121 1.73 10.60 -5.11
CA VAL A 121 1.00 10.75 -3.84
C VAL A 121 1.54 9.78 -2.78
N ASP A 122 1.63 8.49 -3.08
CA ASP A 122 2.18 7.48 -2.15
C ASP A 122 3.60 7.83 -1.72
N CYS A 123 4.40 8.35 -2.65
CA CYS A 123 5.75 8.78 -2.40
C CYS A 123 5.85 9.96 -1.43
N ILE A 124 5.08 11.02 -1.66
CA ILE A 124 5.03 12.21 -0.81
C ILE A 124 4.58 11.82 0.61
N LEU A 125 3.59 10.92 0.74
CA LEU A 125 3.08 10.47 2.03
C LEU A 125 4.04 9.56 2.79
N LYS A 126 4.87 8.77 2.10
CA LYS A 126 5.90 7.93 2.71
C LYS A 126 7.11 8.70 3.23
N ASN A 127 7.49 9.78 2.54
CA ASN A 127 8.62 10.63 2.92
C ASN A 127 8.16 12.09 3.03
N PRO A 128 7.30 12.39 4.01
CA PRO A 128 6.79 13.74 4.21
C PRO A 128 7.91 14.68 4.65
N SER A 129 7.97 15.86 4.06
CA SER A 129 8.84 16.93 4.57
C SER A 129 8.30 17.56 5.84
N ASP A 130 9.20 18.27 6.53
CA ASP A 130 8.83 19.06 7.70
C ASP A 130 7.79 20.14 7.36
N SER A 131 7.85 20.75 6.17
CA SER A 131 6.84 21.72 5.70
C SER A 131 5.45 21.11 5.57
N LEU A 132 5.37 19.90 4.99
CA LEU A 132 4.12 19.16 4.85
C LEU A 132 3.58 18.68 6.20
N LYS A 133 4.44 18.25 7.12
CA LYS A 133 4.02 17.89 8.49
C LYS A 133 3.48 19.09 9.26
N LYS A 134 4.07 20.26 9.07
CA LYS A 134 3.62 21.50 9.71
C LYS A 134 2.43 22.14 9.01
N LEU A 135 2.05 21.72 7.80
CA LEU A 135 0.96 22.32 7.03
C LEU A 135 1.08 23.85 6.95
N GLU A 136 2.30 24.31 6.67
CA GLU A 136 2.63 25.73 6.58
C GLU A 136 1.88 26.38 5.41
N GLU A 137 1.76 25.66 4.30
CA GLU A 137 1.11 26.17 3.09
C GLU A 137 -0.38 25.82 2.98
N ALA A 138 -1.14 26.72 2.35
CA ALA A 138 -2.54 26.46 2.00
C ALA A 138 -2.67 25.27 1.04
N ASN A 139 -1.74 25.11 0.10
CA ASN A 139 -1.75 24.01 -0.87
C ASN A 139 -1.62 22.64 -0.18
N HIS A 140 -0.80 22.52 0.86
CA HIS A 140 -0.67 21.29 1.65
C HIS A 140 -1.99 20.91 2.32
N ARG A 141 -2.68 21.89 2.90
CA ARG A 141 -3.99 21.68 3.55
C ARG A 141 -5.06 21.27 2.54
N ILE A 142 -5.10 21.91 1.38
CA ILE A 142 -6.05 21.58 0.30
C ILE A 142 -5.77 20.17 -0.23
N PHE A 143 -4.49 19.83 -0.43
CA PHE A 143 -4.05 18.50 -0.85
C PHE A 143 -4.56 17.42 0.12
N LEU A 144 -4.31 17.57 1.42
CA LEU A 144 -4.78 16.60 2.43
C LEU A 144 -6.31 16.57 2.53
N LYS A 145 -6.99 17.72 2.47
CA LYS A 145 -8.46 17.77 2.51
C LYS A 145 -9.11 17.07 1.31
N LYS A 146 -8.53 17.21 0.11
CA LYS A 146 -9.01 16.50 -1.08
C LYS A 146 -8.77 14.99 -0.98
N LEU A 147 -7.60 14.56 -0.52
CA LEU A 147 -7.33 13.14 -0.26
C LEU A 147 -8.29 12.58 0.79
N LEU A 148 -8.50 13.32 1.88
CA LEU A 148 -9.43 12.92 2.94
C LEU A 148 -10.86 12.80 2.40
N TYR A 149 -11.33 13.78 1.64
CA TYR A 149 -12.66 13.72 1.01
C TYR A 149 -12.80 12.48 0.11
N PHE A 150 -11.79 12.19 -0.72
CA PHE A 150 -11.79 11.00 -1.57
C PHE A 150 -11.90 9.70 -0.76
N PHE A 151 -11.14 9.59 0.33
CA PHE A 151 -11.16 8.40 1.20
C PHE A 151 -12.37 8.32 2.12
N LYS A 152 -13.19 9.36 2.28
CA LYS A 152 -14.39 9.28 3.14
C LYS A 152 -15.44 8.33 2.57
N PRO A 153 -16.00 7.42 3.38
CA PRO A 153 -17.16 6.61 2.98
C PRO A 153 -18.31 7.44 2.42
N SER A 154 -18.60 8.61 2.98
CA SER A 154 -19.71 9.45 2.55
C SER A 154 -19.56 10.05 1.16
N SER A 155 -18.34 10.26 0.67
CA SER A 155 -18.10 10.87 -0.66
C SER A 155 -18.42 9.90 -1.80
N LYS A 156 -18.48 8.59 -1.49
CA LYS A 156 -18.70 7.49 -2.43
C LYS A 156 -17.63 7.31 -3.50
N GLU A 157 -16.64 8.21 -3.59
CA GLU A 157 -15.59 8.15 -4.60
C GLU A 157 -14.72 6.90 -4.42
N PHE A 158 -14.14 6.70 -3.23
CA PHE A 158 -13.34 5.50 -2.96
C PHE A 158 -14.18 4.25 -2.76
N SER A 159 -15.31 4.37 -2.06
CA SER A 159 -16.09 3.21 -1.63
C SER A 159 -16.84 2.49 -2.74
N GLU A 160 -17.20 3.19 -3.82
CA GLU A 160 -17.89 2.61 -4.98
C GLU A 160 -16.94 2.16 -6.09
N MET A 161 -15.62 2.35 -5.93
CA MET A 161 -14.66 1.80 -6.89
C MET A 161 -14.70 0.26 -6.90
N GLU A 162 -14.68 -0.30 -8.11
CA GLU A 162 -14.64 -1.74 -8.35
C GLU A 162 -13.23 -2.32 -8.17
N PHE A 163 -13.13 -3.57 -7.72
CA PHE A 163 -11.85 -4.22 -7.42
C PHE A 163 -10.89 -4.37 -8.60
N ASP A 164 -11.42 -4.48 -9.83
CA ASP A 164 -10.64 -4.77 -11.03
C ASP A 164 -9.91 -3.54 -11.60
N LYS A 165 -10.04 -2.39 -10.95
CA LYS A 165 -9.35 -1.18 -11.37
C LYS A 165 -7.83 -1.38 -11.30
N GLU A 166 -7.13 -1.12 -12.40
CA GLU A 166 -5.68 -1.32 -12.54
C GLU A 166 -4.85 -0.71 -11.40
N ASN A 167 -5.26 0.46 -10.88
CA ASN A 167 -4.56 1.17 -9.81
C ASN A 167 -5.18 0.94 -8.42
N GLY A 168 -6.23 0.13 -8.29
CA GLY A 168 -7.00 -0.02 -7.05
C GLY A 168 -6.15 -0.47 -5.86
N ARG A 169 -5.29 -1.48 -6.05
CA ARG A 169 -4.35 -1.96 -5.02
C ARG A 169 -3.44 -0.85 -4.51
N GLN A 170 -2.92 -0.03 -5.42
CA GLN A 170 -2.02 1.07 -5.08
C GLN A 170 -2.73 2.17 -4.30
N ILE A 171 -3.96 2.50 -4.67
CA ILE A 171 -4.78 3.48 -3.94
C ILE A 171 -5.01 3.00 -2.50
N CYS A 172 -5.28 1.71 -2.28
CA CYS A 172 -5.44 1.17 -0.93
C CYS A 172 -4.16 1.25 -0.09
N ILE A 173 -3.00 0.96 -0.71
CA ILE A 173 -1.69 1.09 -0.05
C ILE A 173 -1.45 2.56 0.31
N THR A 174 -1.74 3.47 -0.62
CA THR A 174 -1.63 4.92 -0.42
C THR A 174 -2.51 5.39 0.74
N GLY A 175 -3.76 4.89 0.83
CA GLY A 175 -4.67 5.17 1.94
C GLY A 175 -4.13 4.68 3.30
N CYS A 176 -3.43 3.54 3.34
CA CYS A 176 -2.77 3.09 4.55
C CYS A 176 -1.65 4.05 4.98
N HIS A 177 -0.79 4.46 4.05
CA HIS A 177 0.27 5.43 4.35
C HIS A 177 -0.29 6.82 4.69
N PHE A 178 -1.42 7.20 4.11
CA PHE A 178 -2.11 8.46 4.40
C PHE A 178 -2.57 8.51 5.87
N LEU A 179 -3.16 7.42 6.36
CA LEU A 179 -3.57 7.33 7.77
C LEU A 179 -2.39 7.24 8.72
N GLU A 180 -1.29 6.57 8.34
CA GLU A 180 -0.04 6.60 9.10
C GLU A 180 0.54 8.02 9.16
N PHE A 181 0.54 8.73 8.03
CA PHE A 181 1.00 10.11 7.95
C PHE A 181 0.22 11.03 8.91
N PHE A 182 -1.10 10.86 9.03
CA PHE A 182 -1.87 11.63 10.01
C PHE A 182 -1.44 11.39 11.46
N LEU A 183 -0.91 10.21 11.80
CA LEU A 183 -0.37 9.93 13.14
C LEU A 183 1.01 10.57 13.39
N GLU A 184 1.68 11.03 12.33
CA GLU A 184 2.95 11.76 12.38
C GLU A 184 2.77 13.29 12.50
N LEU A 185 1.57 13.81 12.24
CA LEU A 185 1.25 15.24 12.38
C LEU A 185 1.22 15.70 13.85
N ASP A 186 1.21 17.02 14.05
CA ASP A 186 0.91 17.62 15.35
C ASP A 186 -0.43 17.10 15.90
N GLU A 187 -0.51 16.85 17.21
CA GLU A 187 -1.68 16.19 17.83
C GLU A 187 -3.01 16.89 17.49
N ASN A 188 -3.04 18.23 17.50
CA ASN A 188 -4.25 19.00 17.19
C ASN A 188 -4.75 18.79 15.75
N LYS A 189 -3.83 18.76 14.78
CA LYS A 189 -4.16 18.57 13.36
C LYS A 189 -4.51 17.11 13.08
N SER A 190 -3.75 16.20 13.67
CA SER A 190 -4.03 14.76 13.64
C SER A 190 -5.45 14.50 14.12
N GLN A 191 -5.85 15.12 15.23
CA GLN A 191 -7.20 15.03 15.78
C GLN A 191 -8.27 15.60 14.85
N GLU A 192 -8.06 16.78 14.25
CA GLU A 192 -9.01 17.37 13.29
C GLU A 192 -9.32 16.41 12.14
N TYR A 193 -8.28 15.87 11.49
CA TYR A 193 -8.46 15.02 10.31
C TYR A 193 -8.90 13.59 10.62
N LEU A 194 -8.34 12.97 11.68
CA LEU A 194 -8.69 11.60 12.05
C LEU A 194 -10.07 11.53 12.68
N ASP A 195 -10.47 12.48 13.52
CA ASP A 195 -11.83 12.49 14.08
C ASP A 195 -12.85 12.68 12.94
N ASP A 196 -12.59 13.58 11.99
CA ASP A 196 -13.46 13.80 10.84
C ASP A 196 -13.61 12.54 9.98
N PHE A 197 -12.51 11.83 9.70
CA PHE A 197 -12.54 10.54 8.99
C PHE A 197 -13.26 9.44 9.77
N LEU A 198 -12.90 9.23 11.04
CA LEU A 198 -13.41 8.14 11.85
C LEU A 198 -14.88 8.33 12.21
N ASN A 199 -15.32 9.56 12.47
CA ASN A 199 -16.73 9.84 12.70
C ASN A 199 -17.57 9.55 11.45
N ASP A 200 -17.09 9.90 10.26
CA ASP A 200 -17.77 9.55 9.01
C ASP A 200 -17.90 8.03 8.83
N LEU A 201 -16.79 7.31 9.04
CA LEU A 201 -16.75 5.85 8.99
C LEU A 201 -17.71 5.23 10.02
N ASN A 202 -17.69 5.73 11.25
CA ASN A 202 -18.55 5.27 12.33
C ASN A 202 -20.03 5.49 12.02
N ASN A 203 -20.38 6.63 11.40
CA ASN A 203 -21.74 6.89 10.96
C ASN A 203 -22.20 5.85 9.93
N CYS A 204 -21.33 5.47 8.99
CA CYS A 204 -21.62 4.40 8.04
C CYS A 204 -21.75 3.02 8.71
N LEU A 205 -20.95 2.73 9.76
CA LEU A 205 -21.10 1.50 10.55
C LEU A 205 -22.44 1.47 11.29
N ILE A 206 -22.82 2.57 11.94
CA ILE A 206 -24.09 2.67 12.67
C ILE A 206 -25.29 2.55 11.72
N GLN A 207 -25.19 3.06 10.49
CA GLN A 207 -26.22 2.89 9.46
C GLN A 207 -26.45 1.42 9.10
N LEU A 208 -25.43 0.55 9.19
CA LEU A 208 -25.62 -0.88 8.93
C LEU A 208 -26.47 -1.58 9.99
N THR A 209 -26.41 -1.10 11.22
CA THR A 209 -27.19 -1.64 12.34
C THR A 209 -28.67 -1.25 12.27
N LYS A 210 -29.02 -0.21 11.50
CA LYS A 210 -30.40 0.25 11.32
C LYS A 210 -31.03 -0.46 10.12
N ASP A 211 -32.06 -1.28 10.36
CA ASP A 211 -32.69 -2.14 9.34
C ASP A 211 -33.18 -1.41 8.08
N ALA A 212 -33.64 -0.16 8.19
CA ALA A 212 -34.23 0.59 7.09
C ALA A 212 -33.23 0.99 5.98
N ASP A 213 -31.95 1.17 6.30
CA ASP A 213 -30.94 1.72 5.39
C ASP A 213 -29.81 0.73 5.03
N ARG A 214 -29.88 -0.51 5.54
CA ARG A 214 -28.80 -1.50 5.47
C ARG A 214 -28.35 -1.85 4.04
N LEU A 215 -29.27 -1.89 3.09
CA LEU A 215 -28.98 -2.25 1.70
C LEU A 215 -28.35 -1.09 0.90
N ASN A 216 -28.71 0.14 1.25
CA ASN A 216 -28.23 1.35 0.57
C ASN A 216 -26.93 1.90 1.17
N SER A 217 -26.62 1.51 2.41
CA SER A 217 -25.38 1.87 3.09
C SER A 217 -24.14 1.51 2.26
N VAL A 218 -23.14 2.37 2.32
CA VAL A 218 -21.83 2.21 1.65
C VAL A 218 -21.17 0.89 2.04
N LEU A 219 -21.33 0.48 3.30
CA LEU A 219 -20.74 -0.73 3.86
C LEU A 219 -21.69 -1.95 3.81
N SER A 220 -22.71 -1.94 2.93
CA SER A 220 -23.63 -3.06 2.83
C SER A 220 -22.89 -4.34 2.43
N PRO A 221 -23.33 -5.55 2.88
CA PRO A 221 -22.61 -6.79 2.61
C PRO A 221 -22.34 -7.05 1.11
N ILE A 222 -23.27 -6.63 0.25
CA ILE A 222 -23.16 -6.74 -1.21
C ILE A 222 -22.07 -5.79 -1.73
N LYS A 223 -22.10 -4.51 -1.31
CA LYS A 223 -21.10 -3.52 -1.73
C LYS A 223 -19.71 -3.87 -1.21
N VAL A 224 -19.58 -4.25 0.06
CA VAL A 224 -18.31 -4.68 0.67
C VAL A 224 -17.69 -5.85 -0.10
N SER A 225 -18.50 -6.79 -0.59
CA SER A 225 -18.00 -7.95 -1.34
C SER A 225 -17.52 -7.61 -2.76
N ASN A 226 -18.02 -6.52 -3.36
CA ASN A 226 -17.78 -6.19 -4.77
C ASN A 226 -16.98 -4.90 -4.99
N THR A 227 -16.84 -4.05 -3.97
CA THR A 227 -16.18 -2.74 -4.06
C THR A 227 -15.13 -2.52 -2.99
N PHE A 228 -14.30 -1.49 -3.17
CA PHE A 228 -13.24 -1.10 -2.23
C PHE A 228 -13.70 -0.73 -0.82
N SER A 229 -15.02 -0.71 -0.55
CA SER A 229 -15.59 -0.55 0.79
C SER A 229 -15.02 -1.53 1.82
N GLN A 230 -14.60 -2.75 1.45
CA GLN A 230 -13.96 -3.66 2.41
C GLN A 230 -12.63 -3.13 2.98
N MET A 231 -11.96 -2.21 2.28
CA MET A 231 -10.65 -1.71 2.69
C MET A 231 -10.74 -0.72 3.86
N TYR A 232 -11.93 -0.24 4.22
CA TYR A 232 -12.12 0.50 5.46
C TYR A 232 -11.76 -0.32 6.71
N PHE A 233 -12.02 -1.64 6.68
CA PHE A 233 -11.58 -2.53 7.76
C PHE A 233 -10.06 -2.68 7.80
N LEU A 234 -9.39 -2.67 6.63
CA LEU A 234 -7.93 -2.65 6.56
C LEU A 234 -7.37 -1.36 7.18
N PHE A 235 -8.00 -0.21 6.93
CA PHE A 235 -7.61 1.07 7.52
C PHE A 235 -7.73 1.09 9.05
N ILE A 236 -8.82 0.55 9.61
CA ILE A 236 -8.96 0.36 11.06
C ILE A 236 -7.88 -0.58 11.59
N GLY A 237 -7.63 -1.70 10.90
CA GLY A 237 -6.58 -2.65 11.23
C GLY A 237 -5.18 -2.02 11.21
N LYS A 238 -4.96 -1.07 10.31
CA LYS A 238 -3.71 -0.33 10.22
C LYS A 238 -3.54 0.65 11.38
N LEU A 239 -4.56 1.46 11.69
CA LEU A 239 -4.53 2.40 12.83
C LEU A 239 -4.35 1.67 14.17
N SER A 240 -5.04 0.55 14.36
CA SER A 240 -4.95 -0.27 15.58
C SER A 240 -3.60 -0.96 15.80
N SER A 241 -2.72 -0.97 14.79
CA SER A 241 -1.36 -1.49 14.97
C SER A 241 -0.46 -0.55 15.80
N THR A 242 -0.86 0.71 15.99
CA THR A 242 -0.09 1.71 16.74
C THR A 242 -0.84 2.16 17.98
N HIS A 243 -0.10 2.43 19.07
CA HIS A 243 -0.71 2.92 20.31
C HIS A 243 -1.43 4.27 20.13
N LYS A 244 -0.88 5.17 19.30
CA LYS A 244 -1.53 6.46 18.95
C LYS A 244 -2.85 6.23 18.21
N GLY A 245 -2.86 5.38 17.19
CA GLY A 245 -4.09 5.05 16.44
C GLY A 245 -5.16 4.38 17.32
N CYS A 246 -4.77 3.48 18.22
CA CYS A 246 -5.69 2.91 19.21
C CYS A 246 -6.36 3.97 20.10
N LYS A 247 -5.65 5.03 20.49
CA LYS A 247 -6.25 6.14 21.27
C LYS A 247 -7.33 6.87 20.47
N PHE A 248 -7.08 7.18 19.20
CA PHE A 248 -8.07 7.82 18.32
C PHE A 248 -9.29 6.92 18.07
N LEU A 249 -9.07 5.63 17.81
CA LEU A 249 -10.15 4.65 17.61
C LEU A 249 -11.04 4.49 18.85
N ASN A 250 -10.44 4.47 20.05
CA ASN A 250 -11.20 4.43 21.31
C ASN A 250 -11.99 5.72 21.52
N ARG A 251 -11.36 6.89 21.32
CA ARG A 251 -11.99 8.20 21.46
C ARG A 251 -13.21 8.37 20.55
N CYS A 252 -13.11 7.91 19.30
CA CYS A 252 -14.21 7.97 18.34
C CYS A 252 -15.27 6.86 18.52
N ASN A 253 -15.15 6.01 19.55
CA ASN A 253 -16.03 4.85 19.79
C ASN A 253 -16.05 3.82 18.66
N THR A 254 -15.02 3.75 17.82
CA THR A 254 -14.97 2.81 16.68
C THR A 254 -15.01 1.35 17.15
N PHE A 255 -14.33 1.01 18.26
CA PHE A 255 -14.38 -0.34 18.82
C PHE A 255 -15.77 -0.71 19.35
N GLN A 256 -16.49 0.25 19.94
CA GLN A 256 -17.87 0.01 20.42
C GLN A 256 -18.82 -0.24 19.25
N ASN A 257 -18.70 0.54 18.17
CA ASN A 257 -19.50 0.34 16.95
C ASN A 257 -19.24 -1.02 16.29
N LEU A 258 -17.96 -1.44 16.24
CA LEU A 258 -17.59 -2.77 15.74
C LEU A 258 -18.14 -3.89 16.63
N LEU A 259 -18.09 -3.72 17.96
CA LEU A 259 -18.67 -4.69 18.89
C LEU A 259 -20.18 -4.79 18.71
N HIS A 260 -20.86 -3.65 18.55
CA HIS A 260 -22.30 -3.62 18.29
C HIS A 260 -22.67 -4.35 17.00
N LEU A 261 -21.88 -4.16 15.93
CA LEU A 261 -22.06 -4.84 14.64
C LEU A 261 -21.95 -6.37 14.75
N VAL A 262 -21.15 -6.90 15.67
CA VAL A 262 -21.04 -8.36 15.90
C VAL A 262 -22.22 -8.89 16.72
N THR A 263 -22.79 -8.07 17.60
CA THR A 263 -23.92 -8.48 18.46
C THR A 263 -25.29 -8.41 17.78
N THR A 264 -25.39 -7.71 16.65
CA THR A 264 -26.61 -7.54 15.84
C THR A 264 -26.72 -8.60 14.77
#